data_AF-A0A2T0PS99-F1
#
_entry.id   AF-A0A2T0PS99-F1
#
_cell.length_a   1.000
_cell.length_b   1.000
_cell.length_c   1.000
_cell.angle_alpha   90.00
_cell.angle_beta   90.00
_cell.angle_gamma   90.00
#
_symmetry.space_group_name_H-M   'P 1'
#
loop_
_entity.id
_entity.type
_entity.pdbx_description
1 polymer ?
#
loop_
_entity_poly.entity_id
_entity_poly.type
_entity_poly.pdbx_seq_one_letter_code
_entity_poly.pdbx_strand_id
1 'polypeptide(L)'
;MSMLPELNGLEVLRRIRAQQHTPLTLLTARETAEDRVVELKCGAEDYLSKPFAYSELLARTRALLRRRVQSSATSLLVADMEVDVIRRHVRRGNVRIELTAEELLC
;
A
#
# COMPACT_ATOMS: atom_id res chain seq x y z
N MET A 1 8.47 -9.20 24.69
CA MET A 1 7.42 -9.74 23.79
C MET A 1 6.07 -9.12 24.18
N SER A 2 5.50 -8.18 23.40
CA SER A 2 4.07 -7.86 23.56
C SER A 2 3.29 -8.71 22.55
N MET A 3 2.79 -9.85 23.02
CA MET A 3 1.91 -10.71 22.26
C MET A 3 0.51 -10.10 22.21
N LEU A 4 -0.10 -10.07 21.03
CA LEU A 4 -1.56 -10.09 20.95
C LEU A 4 -2.01 -11.41 21.60
N PRO A 5 -3.07 -11.42 22.43
CA PRO A 5 -3.36 -12.50 23.38
C PRO A 5 -3.47 -13.93 22.81
N GLU A 6 -3.54 -14.12 21.48
CA GLU A 6 -3.66 -15.46 20.88
C GLU A 6 -2.88 -15.65 19.56
N LEU A 7 -2.27 -14.59 19.02
CA LEU A 7 -1.61 -14.64 17.70
C LEU A 7 -0.38 -13.73 17.62
N ASN A 8 0.71 -14.25 17.07
CA ASN A 8 1.89 -13.43 16.75
C ASN A 8 1.52 -12.41 15.65
N GLY A 9 1.83 -11.12 15.86
CA GLY A 9 1.55 -10.06 14.88
C GLY A 9 2.14 -10.31 13.50
N LEU A 10 3.25 -11.05 13.40
CA LEU A 10 3.83 -11.47 12.11
C LEU A 10 2.98 -12.54 11.39
N GLU A 11 2.36 -13.45 12.14
CA GLU A 11 1.45 -14.44 11.56
C GLU A 11 0.15 -13.77 11.10
N VAL A 12 -0.34 -12.76 11.84
CA VAL A 12 -1.45 -11.90 11.39
C VAL A 12 -1.11 -11.21 10.08
N LEU A 13 0.08 -10.59 10.00
CA LEU A 13 0.57 -9.95 8.77
C LEU A 13 0.59 -10.94 7.60
N ARG A 14 1.14 -12.14 7.80
CA ARG A 14 1.21 -13.19 6.78
C ARG A 14 -0.18 -13.58 6.27
N ARG A 15 -1.16 -13.77 7.17
CA ARG A 15 -2.55 -14.11 6.82
C ARG A 15 -3.26 -12.99 6.06
N ILE A 16 -3.09 -11.74 6.49
CA ILE A 16 -3.65 -10.58 5.79
C ILE A 16 -3.07 -10.50 4.38
N ARG A 17 -1.73 -10.62 4.23
CA ARG A 17 -1.04 -10.54 2.94
C ARG A 17 -1.41 -11.66 1.98
N ALA A 18 -1.81 -12.83 2.48
CA ALA A 18 -2.31 -13.92 1.64
C ALA A 18 -3.70 -13.62 1.02
N GLN A 19 -4.47 -12.69 1.58
CA GLN A 19 -5.82 -12.36 1.11
C GLN A 19 -5.92 -10.97 0.48
N GLN A 20 -5.18 -9.99 1.01
CA GLN A 20 -5.31 -8.58 0.63
C GLN A 20 -3.99 -7.82 0.77
N HIS A 21 -3.80 -6.82 -0.10
CA HIS A 21 -2.70 -5.85 -0.04
C HIS A 21 -3.13 -4.56 0.67
N THR A 22 -3.83 -4.68 1.79
CA THR A 22 -4.25 -3.52 2.59
C THR A 22 -3.03 -2.88 3.25
N PRO A 23 -2.91 -1.53 3.23
CA PRO A 23 -1.76 -0.91 3.80
C PRO A 23 -1.60 -1.18 5.30
N LEU A 24 -0.38 -1.42 5.77
CA LEU A 24 -0.13 -1.85 7.15
C LEU A 24 1.10 -1.19 7.76
N THR A 25 0.91 -0.61 8.95
CA THR A 25 1.97 -0.14 9.84
C THR A 25 2.13 -1.12 11.00
N LEU A 26 3.35 -1.63 11.22
CA LEU A 26 3.64 -2.48 12.38
C LEU A 26 4.08 -1.61 13.57
N LEU A 27 3.39 -1.75 14.70
CA LEU A 27 3.79 -1.11 15.96
C LEU A 27 4.65 -2.07 16.78
N THR A 28 5.92 -1.74 16.97
CA THR A 28 6.89 -2.64 17.60
C THR A 28 7.48 -2.03 18.87
N ALA A 29 7.81 -2.84 19.86
CA ALA A 29 8.65 -2.43 21.01
C ALA A 29 10.04 -3.06 20.93
N ARG A 30 10.39 -3.58 19.75
CA ARG A 30 11.61 -4.35 19.51
C ARG A 30 12.73 -3.42 19.09
N GLU A 31 13.87 -3.53 19.77
CA GLU A 31 15.01 -2.62 19.60
C GLU A 31 16.25 -3.32 19.03
N THR A 32 16.22 -4.65 18.89
CA THR A 32 17.40 -5.41 18.44
C THR A 32 17.59 -5.33 16.93
N ALA A 33 18.84 -5.46 16.48
CA ALA A 33 19.17 -5.48 15.06
C ALA A 33 18.50 -6.66 14.32
N GLU A 34 18.35 -7.79 15.00
CA GLU A 34 17.68 -9.01 14.49
C GLU A 34 16.19 -8.78 14.28
N ASP A 35 15.53 -8.09 15.21
CA ASP A 35 14.12 -7.70 15.07
C ASP A 35 13.89 -6.79 13.86
N ARG A 36 14.81 -5.84 13.60
CA ARG A 36 14.72 -4.96 12.43
C ARG A 36 14.86 -5.70 11.11
N VAL A 37 15.69 -6.75 11.05
CA VAL A 37 15.86 -7.58 9.84
C VAL A 37 14.62 -8.41 9.57
N VAL A 38 14.00 -8.97 10.62
CA VAL A 38 12.73 -9.71 10.49
C VAL A 38 11.62 -8.76 10.04
N GLU A 39 11.54 -7.58 10.64
CA GLU A 39 10.61 -6.52 10.25
C GLU A 39 10.79 -6.18 8.76
N LEU A 40 11.99 -5.81 8.31
CA LEU A 40 12.25 -5.46 6.90
C LEU A 40 11.81 -6.56 5.90
N LYS A 41 11.97 -7.84 6.27
CA LYS A 41 11.65 -8.99 5.40
C LYS A 41 10.16 -9.34 5.35
N CYS A 42 9.37 -8.90 6.33
CA CYS A 42 7.97 -9.29 6.45
C CYS A 42 7.00 -8.48 5.55
N GLY A 43 7.48 -7.44 4.85
CA GLY A 43 6.66 -6.73 3.87
C GLY A 43 5.55 -5.86 4.45
N ALA A 44 5.68 -5.43 5.72
CA ALA A 44 4.95 -4.24 6.17
C ALA A 44 5.56 -3.00 5.50
N GLU A 45 4.70 -2.05 5.15
CA GLU A 45 5.10 -0.86 4.37
C GLU A 45 5.64 0.25 5.27
N ASP A 46 5.38 0.16 6.56
CA ASP A 46 5.81 1.11 7.58
C ASP A 46 5.95 0.41 8.95
N TYR A 47 6.88 0.91 9.76
CA TYR A 47 7.18 0.41 11.10
C TYR A 47 7.29 1.60 12.04
N LEU A 48 6.69 1.49 13.23
CA LEU A 48 6.73 2.53 14.25
C LEU A 48 7.06 1.91 15.61
N SER A 49 8.19 2.33 16.18
CA SER A 49 8.66 1.86 17.49
C SER A 49 7.89 2.52 18.64
N LYS A 50 7.63 1.77 19.71
CA LYS A 50 7.06 2.24 20.97
C LYS A 50 8.18 2.67 21.93
N PRO A 51 7.98 3.73 22.73
CA PRO A 51 6.81 4.62 22.73
C PRO A 51 6.83 5.59 21.53
N PHE A 52 5.66 5.93 21.01
CA PHE A 52 5.50 6.89 19.91
C PHE A 52 4.50 7.99 20.27
N ALA A 53 4.62 9.13 19.60
CA ALA A 53 3.64 10.19 19.69
C ALA A 53 2.42 9.88 18.80
N TYR A 54 1.22 10.22 19.26
CA TYR A 54 0.00 10.04 18.45
C TYR A 54 0.06 10.83 17.13
N SER A 55 0.65 12.03 17.15
CA SER A 55 0.87 12.85 15.96
C SER A 55 1.75 12.16 14.92
N GLU A 56 2.77 11.41 15.36
CA GLU A 56 3.63 10.64 14.46
C GLU A 56 2.86 9.49 13.81
N LEU A 57 2.10 8.71 14.59
CA LEU A 57 1.26 7.64 14.06
C LEU A 57 0.28 8.19 13.01
N LEU A 58 -0.41 9.29 13.32
CA LEU A 58 -1.38 9.91 12.42
C LEU A 58 -0.72 10.39 11.12
N ALA A 59 0.44 11.03 11.21
CA ALA A 59 1.19 11.51 10.05
C ALA A 59 1.61 10.34 9.13
N ARG A 60 2.12 9.25 9.72
CA ARG A 60 2.52 8.04 9.00
C ARG A 60 1.33 7.34 8.35
N THR A 61 0.22 7.16 9.06
CA THR A 61 -1.01 6.58 8.47
C THR A 61 -1.49 7.40 7.26
N ARG A 62 -1.48 8.74 7.35
CA ARG A 62 -1.85 9.61 6.22
C ARG A 62 -0.87 9.47 5.04
N ALA A 63 0.43 9.35 5.30
CA ALA A 63 1.42 9.15 4.25
C ALA A 63 1.22 7.80 3.54
N LEU A 64 0.97 6.74 4.30
CA LEU A 64 0.73 5.39 3.81
C LEU A 64 -0.53 5.29 2.93
N LEU A 65 -1.63 5.92 3.34
CA LEU A 65 -2.86 5.97 2.54
C LEU A 65 -2.68 6.78 1.24
N ARG A 66 -1.94 7.90 1.26
CA ARG A 66 -1.66 8.71 0.07
C ARG A 66 -0.89 7.92 -1.00
N ARG A 67 0.10 7.12 -0.61
CA ARG A 67 0.86 6.25 -1.54
C ARG A 67 -0.05 5.27 -2.26
N ARG A 68 -1.04 4.69 -1.57
CA ARG A 68 -2.00 3.77 -2.20
C ARG A 68 -2.84 4.48 -3.25
N VAL A 69 -3.33 5.69 -2.96
CA VAL A 69 -4.09 6.50 -3.93
C VAL A 69 -3.25 6.81 -5.17
N GLN A 70 -1.96 7.12 -5.00
CA GLN A 70 -1.04 7.32 -6.11
C GLN A 70 -0.80 6.04 -6.92
N SER A 71 -0.70 4.87 -6.28
CA SER A 71 -0.61 3.59 -7.00
C SER A 71 -1.90 3.18 -7.72
N SER A 72 -3.08 3.58 -7.19
CA SER A 72 -4.37 3.32 -7.83
C SER A 72 -4.73 4.32 -8.93
N ALA A 73 -4.08 5.49 -8.97
CA ALA A 73 -4.25 6.50 -10.02
C ALA A 73 -3.55 6.12 -11.34
N THR A 74 -3.45 4.82 -11.63
CA THR A 74 -3.01 4.30 -12.92
C THR A 74 -4.16 4.28 -13.91
N SER A 75 -5.40 4.16 -13.42
CA SER A 75 -6.61 4.14 -14.24
C SER A 75 -7.45 5.40 -14.00
N LEU A 76 -7.66 6.22 -15.03
CA LEU A 76 -8.64 7.31 -15.01
C LEU A 76 -9.97 6.78 -15.55
N LEU A 77 -11.06 7.03 -14.83
CA LEU A 77 -12.41 6.63 -15.25
C LEU A 77 -13.28 7.86 -15.45
N VAL A 78 -13.83 8.03 -16.65
CA VAL A 78 -14.72 9.14 -17.02
C VAL A 78 -15.91 8.57 -17.76
N ALA A 79 -17.08 8.57 -17.13
CA ALA A 79 -18.29 7.90 -17.63
C ALA A 79 -17.99 6.44 -18.01
N ASP A 80 -18.14 6.08 -19.29
CA ASP A 80 -17.88 4.75 -19.83
C ASP A 80 -16.45 4.56 -20.36
N MET A 81 -15.58 5.55 -20.17
CA MET A 81 -14.18 5.53 -20.60
C MET A 81 -13.23 5.19 -19.45
N GLU A 82 -12.29 4.28 -19.70
CA GLU A 82 -11.21 3.91 -18.78
C GLU A 82 -9.86 4.06 -19.47
N VAL A 83 -8.93 4.77 -18.83
CA VAL A 83 -7.58 5.07 -19.31
C VAL A 83 -6.57 4.50 -18.33
N ASP A 84 -5.88 3.42 -18.70
CA ASP A 84 -4.70 2.91 -17.98
C ASP A 84 -3.46 3.67 -18.47
N VAL A 85 -3.04 4.67 -17.70
CA VAL A 85 -1.94 5.60 -18.01
C VAL A 85 -0.58 4.89 -18.05
N ILE A 86 -0.41 3.83 -17.26
CA ILE A 86 0.85 3.05 -17.24
C ILE A 86 0.94 2.15 -18.47
N ARG A 87 -0.14 1.41 -18.77
CA ARG A 87 -0.18 0.52 -19.94
C ARG A 87 -0.43 1.26 -21.25
N ARG A 88 -0.76 2.56 -21.18
CA ARG A 88 -1.18 3.38 -22.32
C ARG A 88 -2.36 2.74 -23.06
N HIS A 89 -3.31 2.21 -22.30
CA HIS A 89 -4.49 1.56 -22.85
C HIS A 89 -5.72 2.41 -22.56
N VAL A 90 -6.48 2.72 -23.60
CA VAL A 90 -7.77 3.40 -23.47
C VAL A 90 -8.88 2.48 -23.94
N ARG A 91 -9.98 2.44 -23.19
CA ARG A 91 -11.18 1.69 -23.55
C ARG A 91 -12.41 2.56 -23.31
N ARG A 92 -13.41 2.41 -24.17
CA ARG A 92 -14.76 2.93 -23.95
C ARG A 92 -15.78 1.81 -24.04
N GLY A 93 -16.51 1.56 -22.96
CA GLY A 93 -17.32 0.34 -22.82
C GLY A 93 -16.45 -0.91 -22.98
N ASN A 94 -16.72 -1.71 -24.02
CA ASN A 94 -15.93 -2.91 -24.36
C ASN A 94 -14.98 -2.71 -25.56
N VAL A 95 -14.87 -1.49 -26.09
CA VAL A 95 -14.06 -1.18 -27.27
C VAL A 95 -12.73 -0.59 -26.85
N ARG A 96 -11.64 -1.17 -27.35
CA ARG A 96 -10.28 -0.62 -27.19
C ARG A 96 -10.09 0.53 -28.16
N ILE A 97 -9.56 1.65 -27.67
CA ILE A 97 -9.19 2.82 -28.47
C ILE A 97 -7.67 2.83 -28.56
N GLU A 98 -7.14 2.75 -29.77
CA GLU A 98 -5.72 3.01 -30.02
C GLU A 98 -5.50 4.51 -30.10
N LEU A 99 -4.66 5.03 -29.21
CA LEU A 99 -4.21 6.41 -29.25
C LEU A 99 -2.72 6.41 -29.58
N THR A 100 -2.31 7.40 -30.35
CA THR A 100 -0.90 7.74 -30.49
C THR A 100 -0.33 8.27 -29.17
N ALA A 101 1.00 8.32 -29.05
CA ALA A 101 1.64 8.85 -27.84
C ALA A 101 1.29 10.34 -27.60
N GLU A 102 1.10 11.13 -28.66
CA GLU A 102 0.69 12.53 -28.56
C GLU A 102 -0.76 12.65 -28.04
N GLU A 103 -1.70 11.88 -28.59
CA GLU A 103 -3.10 11.91 -28.19
C GLU A 103 -3.35 11.47 -26.73
N LEU A 104 -2.46 10.65 -26.17
CA LEU A 104 -2.53 10.25 -24.76
C LEU A 104 -1.99 11.33 -23.79
N LEU A 105 -1.13 12.23 -24.28
CA LEU A 105 -0.41 13.21 -23.47
C LEU A 105 -1.04 14.61 -23.50
N CYS A 106 -1.97 14.88 -24.43
CA CYS A 106 -2.68 16.15 -24.59
C CYS A 106 -3.88 16.30 -23.65
#